data_AF-A0A381XQC1-F1
#
_entry.id   AF-A0A381XQC1-F1
#
_cell.length_a   1.000
_cell.length_b   1.000
_cell.length_c   1.000
_cell.angle_alpha   90.00
_cell.angle_beta   90.00
_cell.angle_gamma   90.00
#
_symmetry.space_group_name_H-M   'P 1'
#
loop_
_entity.id
_entity.type
_entity.pdbx_description
1 polymer ?
#
loop_
_entity_poly.entity_id
_entity_poly.type
_entity_poly.pdbx_seq_one_letter_code
_entity_poly.pdbx_strand_id
1 'polypeptide(L)'
;MTSVESVIRCESVYKIFGANAEKMLKDADGNVDAQVFQEAGCIVGVNDASFDVSRGEMLVVMGLSGSGKSTLLRCISRLTDATSGKIYIDG
;
A
#
# COMPACT_ATOMS: atom_id res chain seq x y z
N MET A 1 15.35 19.80 -18.64
CA MET A 1 15.02 18.49 -18.04
C MET A 1 13.57 18.53 -17.65
N THR A 2 12.68 18.02 -18.49
CA THR A 2 11.26 17.87 -18.13
C THR A 2 11.18 16.76 -17.08
N SER A 3 10.89 17.12 -15.83
CA SER A 3 10.54 16.12 -14.82
C SER A 3 9.32 15.36 -15.33
N VAL A 4 9.41 14.05 -15.38
CA VAL A 4 8.25 13.21 -15.68
C VAL A 4 7.25 13.45 -14.56
N GLU A 5 6.12 14.10 -14.88
CA GLU A 5 5.08 14.40 -13.90
C GLU A 5 4.36 13.09 -13.54
N SER A 6 4.65 12.56 -12.35
CA SER A 6 3.92 11.44 -11.78
C SER A 6 2.50 11.89 -11.42
N VAL A 7 1.49 11.25 -11.99
CA VAL A 7 0.07 11.52 -11.68
C VAL A 7 -0.45 10.66 -10.54
N ILE A 8 0.24 9.55 -10.23
CA ILE A 8 0.01 8.76 -9.02
C ILE A 8 1.37 8.43 -8.43
N ARG A 9 1.55 8.69 -7.13
CA ARG A 9 2.76 8.31 -6.41
C ARG A 9 2.39 7.65 -5.09
N CYS A 10 2.88 6.44 -4.87
CA CYS A 10 2.78 5.71 -3.62
C CYS A 10 4.15 5.72 -2.93
N GLU A 11 4.21 6.16 -1.68
CA GLU A 11 5.42 6.15 -0.84
C GLU A 11 5.18 5.26 0.37
N SER A 12 5.81 4.08 0.37
CA SER A 12 5.75 3.09 1.44
C SER A 12 4.35 2.85 1.97
N VAL A 13 3.42 2.57 1.06
CA VAL A 13 2.02 2.38 1.40
C VAL A 13 1.83 1.02 2.06
N TYR A 14 1.30 1.03 3.28
CA TYR A 14 0.88 -0.17 4.00
C TYR A 14 -0.63 -0.16 4.18
N LYS A 15 -1.25 -1.33 4.04
CA LYS A 15 -2.60 -1.57 4.54
C LYS A 15 -2.63 -2.88 5.30
N ILE A 16 -2.88 -2.77 6.59
CA ILE A 16 -2.99 -3.90 7.50
C ILE A 16 -4.34 -3.78 8.20
N PHE A 17 -5.13 -4.83 8.13
CA PHE A 17 -6.43 -4.93 8.80
C PHE A 17 -6.25 -5.56 10.17
N GLY A 18 -6.95 -5.06 11.18
CA GLY A 18 -6.85 -5.54 12.57
C GLY A 18 -6.78 -4.38 13.55
N ALA A 19 -7.26 -4.57 14.78
CA ALA A 19 -7.36 -3.51 15.78
C ALA A 19 -5.98 -3.02 16.29
N ASN A 20 -4.96 -3.87 16.22
CA ASN A 20 -3.58 -3.61 16.65
C ASN A 20 -2.62 -3.30 15.47
N ALA A 21 -3.14 -3.13 14.26
CA ALA A 21 -2.34 -3.00 13.04
C ALA A 21 -1.29 -1.87 13.09
N GLU A 22 -1.68 -0.66 13.50
CA GLU A 22 -0.77 0.50 13.58
C GLU A 22 0.35 0.27 14.59
N LYS A 23 0.01 -0.26 15.77
CA LYS A 23 0.98 -0.58 16.81
C LYS A 23 1.97 -1.61 16.31
N MET A 24 1.50 -2.70 15.72
CA MET A 24 2.37 -3.75 15.19
C MET A 24 3.28 -3.26 14.08
N LEU A 25 2.77 -2.44 13.17
CA LEU A 25 3.59 -1.86 12.10
C LEU A 25 4.71 -0.99 12.67
N LYS A 26 4.39 -0.19 13.70
CA LYS A 26 5.37 0.63 14.42
C LYS A 26 6.41 -0.22 15.15
N ASP A 27 5.98 -1.25 15.88
CA ASP A 27 6.86 -2.14 16.63
C ASP A 27 7.77 -2.96 15.69
N ALA A 28 7.31 -3.24 14.47
CA ALA A 28 8.07 -3.95 13.43
C ALA A 28 9.03 -3.05 12.63
N ASP A 29 9.01 -1.74 12.84
CA ASP A 29 9.82 -0.75 12.09
C ASP A 29 9.74 -0.95 10.56
N GLY A 30 8.53 -1.21 10.05
CA GLY A 30 8.29 -1.45 8.62
C GLY A 30 8.65 -2.85 8.11
N ASN A 31 9.31 -3.69 8.91
CA ASN A 31 9.64 -5.08 8.56
C ASN A 31 8.44 -6.02 8.83
N VAL A 32 7.49 -6.04 7.90
CA VAL A 32 6.22 -6.77 8.05
C VAL A 32 6.33 -8.19 7.50
N ASP A 33 6.34 -9.17 8.41
CA ASP A 33 6.11 -10.58 8.09
C ASP A 33 4.60 -10.90 8.17
N ALA A 34 4.04 -11.40 7.07
CA ALA A 34 2.61 -11.65 6.98
C ALA A 34 2.11 -12.72 7.95
N GLN A 35 2.92 -13.74 8.24
CA GLN A 35 2.55 -14.83 9.14
C GLN A 35 2.55 -14.35 10.59
N VAL A 36 3.56 -13.59 11.01
CA VAL A 36 3.62 -13.00 12.36
C VAL A 36 2.42 -12.08 12.61
N PHE A 37 2.07 -11.24 11.64
CA PHE A 37 0.91 -10.37 11.74
C PHE A 37 -0.40 -11.18 11.78
N GLN A 38 -0.49 -12.27 11.02
CA GLN A 38 -1.64 -13.18 11.05
C GLN A 38 -1.82 -13.87 12.41
N GLU A 39 -0.74 -14.36 13.01
CA GLU A 39 -0.75 -14.96 14.36
C GLU A 39 -1.19 -13.96 15.44
N ALA A 40 -0.93 -12.67 15.21
CA ALA A 40 -1.38 -11.57 16.06
C ALA A 40 -2.77 -11.00 15.71
N GLY A 41 -3.51 -11.67 14.83
CA GLY A 41 -4.90 -11.32 14.47
C GLY A 41 -5.02 -10.19 13.43
N CYS A 42 -3.93 -9.83 12.77
CA CYS A 42 -3.92 -8.87 11.66
C CYS A 42 -3.91 -9.57 10.29
N ILE A 43 -4.37 -8.88 9.25
CA ILE A 43 -4.24 -9.34 7.85
C ILE A 43 -3.46 -8.29 7.07
N VAL A 44 -2.31 -8.66 6.53
CA VAL A 44 -1.48 -7.79 5.68
C VAL A 44 -2.09 -7.75 4.28
N GLY A 45 -2.67 -6.61 3.92
CA GLY A 45 -3.31 -6.38 2.62
C GLY A 45 -2.40 -5.69 1.61
N VAL A 46 -1.58 -4.73 2.05
CA VAL A 46 -0.52 -4.09 1.25
C VAL A 46 0.70 -3.94 2.15
N ASN A 47 1.87 -4.32 1.62
CA ASN A 47 3.14 -4.31 2.34
C ASN A 47 4.15 -3.49 1.54
N ASP A 48 4.46 -2.27 2.02
CA ASP A 48 5.46 -1.35 1.44
C ASP A 48 5.33 -1.10 -0.08
N ALA A 49 4.13 -0.77 -0.55
CA ALA A 49 3.96 -0.45 -1.97
C ALA A 49 4.52 0.95 -2.28
N SER A 50 5.60 0.98 -3.07
CA SER A 50 6.28 2.21 -3.51
C SER A 50 6.45 2.21 -5.03
N PHE A 51 5.77 3.12 -5.72
CA PHE A 51 5.84 3.28 -7.17
C PHE A 51 5.26 4.62 -7.63
N ASP A 52 5.62 5.00 -8.85
CA ASP A 52 5.10 6.16 -9.55
C ASP A 52 4.40 5.72 -10.84
N VAL A 53 3.34 6.44 -11.24
CA VAL A 53 2.67 6.28 -12.54
C VAL A 53 2.67 7.63 -13.23
N SER A 54 3.25 7.67 -14.43
CA SER A 54 3.39 8.89 -15.22
C SER A 54 2.12 9.21 -16.01
N ARG A 55 1.94 10.46 -16.43
CA ARG A 55 0.84 10.83 -17.32
C ARG A 55 0.88 10.01 -18.62
N GLY A 56 -0.22 9.31 -18.92
CA GLY A 56 -0.34 8.44 -20.11
C GLY A 56 0.21 7.02 -19.92
N GLU A 57 0.77 6.70 -18.76
CA GLU A 57 1.23 5.34 -18.42
C GLU A 57 0.04 4.46 -17.99
N MET A 58 0.07 3.18 -18.39
CA MET A 58 -0.90 2.18 -17.95
C MET A 58 -0.27 1.29 -16.88
N LEU A 59 -0.72 1.43 -15.63
CA LEU A 59 -0.38 0.52 -14.55
C LEU A 59 -1.27 -0.73 -14.59
N VAL A 60 -0.67 -1.92 -14.66
CA VAL A 60 -1.38 -3.20 -14.55
C VAL A 60 -0.98 -3.89 -13.24
N VAL A 61 -1.96 -4.14 -12.36
CA VAL A 61 -1.73 -4.80 -11.06
C VAL A 61 -2.20 -6.26 -11.15
N MET A 62 -1.24 -7.20 -11.14
CA MET A 62 -1.49 -8.66 -11.25
C MET A 62 -1.04 -9.43 -10.01
N GLY A 63 -1.48 -10.68 -9.87
CA GLY A 63 -1.19 -11.54 -8.72
C GLY A 63 -2.33 -12.50 -8.35
N LEU A 64 -2.02 -13.52 -7.53
CA LEU A 64 -2.97 -14.54 -7.07
C LEU A 64 -4.15 -13.93 -6.28
N SER A 65 -5.25 -14.67 -6.16
CA SER A 65 -6.35 -14.26 -5.26
C SER A 65 -5.83 -14.03 -3.83
N GLY A 66 -6.29 -12.97 -3.17
CA GLY A 66 -5.83 -12.59 -1.83
C GLY A 66 -4.52 -11.80 -1.77
N SER A 67 -3.79 -11.61 -2.87
CA SER A 67 -2.48 -10.92 -2.88
C SER A 67 -2.50 -9.40 -2.64
N GLY A 68 -3.65 -8.80 -2.28
CA GLY A 68 -3.73 -7.37 -1.96
C GLY A 68 -4.05 -6.42 -3.12
N LYS A 69 -4.18 -6.88 -4.37
CA LYS A 69 -4.41 -6.02 -5.55
C LYS A 69 -5.58 -5.04 -5.38
N SER A 70 -6.76 -5.57 -5.04
CA SER A 70 -7.96 -4.75 -4.87
C SER A 70 -7.90 -3.91 -3.60
N THR A 71 -7.04 -4.28 -2.62
CA THR A 71 -6.77 -3.45 -1.44
C THR A 71 -5.94 -2.24 -1.83
N LEU A 72 -4.87 -2.42 -2.61
CA LEU A 72 -4.06 -1.33 -3.13
C LEU A 72 -4.89 -0.34 -3.96
N LEU A 73 -5.70 -0.83 -4.90
CA LEU A 73 -6.57 0.03 -5.72
C LEU A 73 -7.60 0.79 -4.88
N ARG A 74 -8.11 0.20 -3.78
CA ARG A 74 -9.00 0.89 -2.84
C ARG A 74 -8.27 1.96 -2.03
N CYS A 75 -6.99 1.75 -1.70
CA CYS A 75 -6.16 2.77 -1.07
C CYS A 75 -5.94 3.96 -2.00
N ILE A 76 -5.59 3.70 -3.27
CA ILE A 76 -5.37 4.74 -4.28
C ILE A 76 -6.64 5.56 -4.51
N SER A 77 -7.79 4.90 -4.61
CA SER A 77 -9.10 5.55 -4.79
C SER A 77 -9.72 6.12 -3.51
N ARG A 78 -9.00 6.07 -2.37
CA ARG A 78 -9.50 6.46 -1.02
C ARG A 78 -10.83 5.82 -0.61
N LEU A 79 -11.15 4.64 -1.14
CA LEU A 79 -12.24 3.80 -0.62
C LEU A 79 -11.84 3.08 0.68
N THR A 80 -10.55 3.05 0.98
CA THR A 80 -9.99 2.48 2.21
C THR A 80 -8.73 3.25 2.56
N ASP A 81 -8.61 3.74 3.78
CA ASP A 81 -7.40 4.43 4.20
C ASP A 81 -6.22 3.47 4.34
N ALA A 82 -5.04 3.92 3.92
CA ALA A 82 -3.79 3.24 4.22
C ALA A 82 -3.53 3.25 5.75
N THR A 83 -2.92 2.20 6.26
CA THR A 83 -2.45 2.14 7.65
C THR A 83 -1.23 3.03 7.86
N SER A 84 -0.36 3.13 6.85
CA SER A 84 0.81 4.02 6.83
C SER A 84 1.24 4.30 5.39
N GLY A 85 2.18 5.23 5.23
CA GLY A 85 2.65 5.71 3.93
C GLY A 85 1.81 6.86 3.38
N LYS A 86 2.12 7.24 2.14
CA LYS A 86 1.45 8.36 1.46
C LYS A 86 1.08 8.01 0.03
N ILE A 87 -0.06 8.53 -0.41
CA ILE A 87 -0.53 8.41 -1.79
C ILE A 87 -0.83 9.82 -2.29
N TYR A 88 -0.19 10.21 -3.40
CA TYR A 88 -0.38 11.49 -4.08
C TYR A 88 -1.08 11.24 -5.42
N ILE A 89 -2.00 12.12 -5.79
CA ILE A 89 -2.78 12.06 -7.02
C ILE A 89 -2.71 13.43 -7.70
N ASP A 90 -2.36 13.45 -8.98
CA ASP A 90 -2.19 14.65 -9.83
C ASP A 90 -1.13 15.66 -9.33
N GLY A 91 -0.15 15.20 -8.56
CA GLY A 91 0.87 16.07 -7.96
C GLY A 91 0.33 16.83 -6.75
#